data_AF-A0A660NFG1-F1
#
_entry.id   AF-A0A660NFG1-F1
#
_cell.length_a   1.000
_cell.length_b   1.000
_cell.length_c   1.000
_cell.angle_alpha   90.00
_cell.angle_beta   90.00
_cell.angle_gamma   90.00
#
_symmetry.space_group_name_H-M   'P 1'
#
loop_
_entity.id
_entity.type
_entity.pdbx_description
1 polymer ?
#
loop_
_entity_poly.entity_id
_entity_poly.type
_entity_poly.pdbx_seq_one_letter_code
_entity_poly.pdbx_strand_id
1 'polypeptide(L)'
;KRPDIATQVKFRKQEEIEKNLAALPQGEPVKMLTSCPACLQGLSRYAEDNNLPADYIVIEMAKRILGENWLNEFVETAKNGGVEKVLL
;
A
#
# COMPACT_ATOMS: atom_id res chain seq x y z
N LYS A 1 9.25 -18.22 -17.01
CA LYS A 1 9.53 -17.11 -16.06
C LYS A 1 11.00 -16.72 -16.20
N ARG A 2 11.35 -15.43 -16.26
CA ARG A 2 12.73 -14.91 -16.37
C ARG A 2 13.18 -14.35 -15.01
N PRO A 3 13.72 -15.19 -14.10
CA PRO A 3 14.06 -14.76 -12.74
C PRO A 3 15.15 -13.70 -12.72
N ASP A 4 16.08 -13.73 -13.68
CA ASP A 4 17.13 -12.74 -13.88
C ASP A 4 16.57 -11.32 -14.11
N ILE A 5 15.54 -11.19 -14.94
CA ILE A 5 14.88 -9.89 -15.21
C ILE A 5 14.15 -9.41 -13.95
N ALA A 6 13.44 -10.31 -13.26
CA ALA A 6 12.72 -9.96 -12.04
C ALA A 6 13.66 -9.45 -10.93
N THR A 7 14.81 -10.08 -10.78
CA THR A 7 15.87 -9.66 -9.85
C THR A 7 16.42 -8.29 -10.20
N GLN A 8 16.75 -8.04 -11.48
CA GLN A 8 17.23 -6.72 -11.92
C GLN A 8 16.21 -5.61 -11.69
N VAL A 9 14.92 -5.87 -12.00
CA VAL A 9 13.84 -4.91 -11.74
C VAL A 9 13.71 -4.63 -10.24
N LYS A 10 13.88 -5.65 -9.39
CA LYS A 10 13.89 -5.47 -7.92
C LYS A 10 15.02 -4.54 -7.49
N PHE A 11 16.26 -4.83 -7.90
CA PHE A 11 17.41 -4.01 -7.52
C PHE A 11 17.28 -2.56 -7.98
N ARG A 12 16.90 -2.33 -9.24
CA ARG A 12 16.69 -0.97 -9.74
C ARG A 12 15.60 -0.22 -8.98
N LYS A 13 14.55 -0.93 -8.52
CA LYS A 13 13.48 -0.32 -7.72
C LYS A 13 13.99 0.05 -6.32
N GLN A 14 14.79 -0.80 -5.70
CA GLN A 14 15.41 -0.55 -4.41
C GLN A 14 16.29 0.71 -4.44
N GLU A 15 17.19 0.81 -5.42
CA GLU A 15 18.07 1.98 -5.60
C GLU A 15 17.26 3.29 -5.74
N GLU A 16 16.19 3.27 -6.52
CA GLU A 16 15.32 4.44 -6.67
C GLU A 16 14.55 4.78 -5.38
N ILE A 17 14.17 3.79 -4.56
CA ILE A 17 13.50 4.03 -3.29
C ILE A 17 14.46 4.70 -2.31
N GLU A 18 15.67 4.15 -2.14
CA GLU A 18 16.69 4.70 -1.25
C GLU A 18 17.08 6.14 -1.65
N LYS A 19 17.27 6.37 -2.95
CA LYS A 19 17.57 7.70 -3.50
C LYS A 19 16.46 8.71 -3.18
N ASN A 20 15.20 8.33 -3.33
CA ASN A 20 14.08 9.22 -3.04
C ASN A 20 13.90 9.45 -1.53
N LEU A 21 14.13 8.44 -0.70
CA LEU A 21 14.10 8.57 0.76
C LEU A 21 15.16 9.54 1.29
N ALA A 22 16.36 9.50 0.72
CA ALA A 22 17.44 10.43 1.08
C ALA A 22 17.13 11.90 0.74
N ALA A 23 16.22 12.13 -0.22
CA ALA A 23 15.81 13.48 -0.63
C ALA A 23 14.65 14.06 0.21
N LEU A 24 14.01 13.26 1.07
CA LEU A 24 12.91 13.69 1.93
C LEU A 24 13.44 14.21 3.29
N PRO A 25 12.64 15.04 4.01
CA PRO A 25 12.98 15.45 5.37
C PRO A 25 13.23 14.25 6.27
N GLN A 26 14.35 14.27 6.99
CA GLN A 26 14.73 13.18 7.89
C GLN A 26 13.98 13.30 9.22
N GLY A 27 13.53 12.17 9.78
CA GLY A 27 12.89 12.11 11.10
C GLY A 27 11.35 12.15 11.09
N GLU A 28 10.71 12.40 9.95
CA GLU A 28 9.26 12.26 9.81
C GLU A 28 8.87 10.87 9.28
N PRO A 29 7.73 10.28 9.74
CA PRO A 29 7.22 9.05 9.17
C PRO A 29 6.83 9.25 7.69
N VAL A 30 7.52 8.55 6.80
CA VAL A 30 7.22 8.53 5.37
C VAL A 30 6.49 7.22 5.03
N LYS A 31 5.54 7.30 4.10
CA LYS A 31 4.79 6.16 3.59
C LYS A 31 4.74 6.22 2.06
N MET A 32 4.92 5.08 1.40
CA MET A 32 4.74 4.95 -0.04
C MET A 32 3.28 4.68 -0.38
N LEU A 33 2.71 5.41 -1.34
CA LEU A 33 1.33 5.21 -1.78
C LEU A 33 1.28 4.66 -3.20
N THR A 34 0.37 3.71 -3.43
CA THR A 34 0.12 3.14 -4.75
C THR A 34 -1.38 3.04 -5.04
N SER A 35 -1.75 3.18 -6.31
CA SER A 35 -3.10 2.92 -6.82
C SER A 35 -3.25 1.56 -7.49
N CYS A 36 -2.18 0.75 -7.55
CA CYS A 36 -2.21 -0.58 -8.14
C CYS A 36 -2.15 -1.68 -7.06
N PRO A 37 -3.20 -2.51 -6.88
CA PRO A 37 -3.24 -3.57 -5.86
C PRO A 37 -2.12 -4.61 -6.02
N ALA A 38 -1.81 -5.00 -7.26
CA ALA A 38 -0.73 -5.94 -7.53
C ALA A 38 0.65 -5.34 -7.18
N CYS A 39 0.82 -4.03 -7.40
CA CYS A 39 2.03 -3.34 -6.99
C CYS A 39 2.14 -3.24 -5.47
N LEU A 40 1.04 -3.06 -4.73
CA LEU A 40 1.07 -3.00 -3.27
C LEU A 40 1.75 -4.24 -2.68
N GLN A 41 1.30 -5.43 -3.09
CA GLN A 41 1.91 -6.69 -2.66
C GLN A 41 3.41 -6.78 -3.03
N GLY A 42 3.80 -6.27 -4.19
CA GLY A 42 5.21 -6.22 -4.61
C GLY A 42 6.03 -5.21 -3.82
N LEU A 43 5.47 -4.04 -3.53
CA LEU A 43 6.10 -2.93 -2.83
C LEU A 43 6.27 -3.21 -1.33
N SER A 44 5.33 -3.93 -0.72
CA SER A 44 5.44 -4.35 0.69
C SER A 44 6.70 -5.16 0.98
N ARG A 45 7.31 -5.78 -0.05
CA ARG A 45 8.57 -6.53 0.09
C ARG A 45 9.79 -5.66 0.35
N TYR A 46 9.73 -4.36 0.04
CA TYR A 46 10.83 -3.42 0.30
C TYR A 46 10.69 -2.71 1.64
N ALA A 47 9.60 -2.95 2.38
CA ALA A 47 9.37 -2.35 3.69
C ALA A 47 10.40 -2.86 4.72
N GLU A 48 10.79 -4.13 4.64
CA GLU A 48 11.84 -4.72 5.47
C GLU A 48 13.22 -4.09 5.21
N ASP A 49 13.51 -3.79 3.93
CA ASP A 49 14.80 -3.25 3.51
C ASP A 49 14.97 -1.76 3.84
N ASN A 50 13.87 -0.98 3.92
CA ASN A 50 13.91 0.49 3.99
C ASN A 50 13.11 1.13 5.13
N ASN A 51 12.45 0.34 5.97
CA ASN A 51 11.48 0.82 6.97
C ASN A 51 10.40 1.77 6.37
N LEU A 52 10.06 1.56 5.10
CA LEU A 52 9.11 2.37 4.34
C LEU A 52 7.81 1.57 4.11
N PRO A 53 6.75 1.79 4.92
CA PRO A 53 5.47 1.13 4.70
C PRO A 53 4.87 1.55 3.36
N ALA A 54 4.26 0.60 2.65
CA ALA A 54 3.50 0.84 1.44
C ALA A 54 2.00 0.67 1.72
N ASP A 55 1.17 1.55 1.16
CA ASP A 55 -0.27 1.55 1.37
C ASP A 55 -1.02 1.92 0.09
N TYR A 56 -2.32 1.64 0.08
CA TYR A 56 -3.19 1.92 -1.05
C TYR A 56 -3.78 3.32 -0.93
N ILE A 57 -3.64 4.13 -1.99
CA ILE A 57 -4.05 5.55 -1.95
C ILE A 57 -5.53 5.72 -1.57
N VAL A 58 -6.40 4.82 -2.00
CA VAL A 58 -7.84 4.89 -1.71
C VAL A 58 -8.11 4.69 -0.21
N ILE A 59 -7.34 3.83 0.47
CA ILE A 59 -7.49 3.58 1.91
C ILE A 59 -7.06 4.81 2.71
N GLU A 60 -5.94 5.42 2.32
CA GLU A 60 -5.45 6.65 2.97
C GLU A 60 -6.39 7.84 2.76
N MET A 61 -6.99 7.95 1.56
CA MET A 61 -8.02 8.94 1.31
C MET A 61 -9.28 8.69 2.15
N ALA A 62 -9.72 7.43 2.25
CA ALA A 62 -10.88 7.07 3.06
C ALA A 62 -10.69 7.45 4.53
N LYS A 63 -9.53 7.13 5.13
CA LYS A 63 -9.22 7.54 6.51
C LYS A 63 -9.24 9.06 6.70
N ARG A 64 -8.70 9.82 5.74
CA ARG A 64 -8.63 11.28 5.81
C ARG A 64 -9.98 11.97 5.60
N ILE A 65 -10.83 11.41 4.74
CA ILE A 65 -12.12 12.03 4.36
C ILE A 65 -13.25 11.55 5.28
N LEU A 66 -13.27 10.26 5.59
CA LEU A 66 -14.36 9.58 6.31
C LEU A 66 -14.00 9.27 7.77
N GLY A 67 -12.75 9.47 8.18
CA GLY A 67 -12.25 9.17 9.52
C GLY A 67 -11.69 7.75 9.65
N GLU A 68 -10.95 7.48 10.73
CA GLU A 68 -10.25 6.19 10.95
C GLU A 68 -11.20 4.98 11.04
N ASN A 69 -12.45 5.19 11.49
CA ASN A 69 -13.44 4.14 11.69
C ASN A 69 -14.29 3.82 10.43
N TRP A 70 -13.96 4.43 9.28
CA TRP A 70 -14.77 4.36 8.04
C TRP A 70 -15.13 2.94 7.61
N LEU A 71 -14.21 1.98 7.77
CA LEU A 71 -14.41 0.61 7.30
C LEU A 71 -15.49 -0.11 8.12
N ASN A 72 -15.48 0.08 9.44
CA ASN A 72 -16.48 -0.51 10.32
C ASN A 72 -17.87 0.07 10.03
N GLU A 73 -17.96 1.38 9.89
CA GLU A 73 -19.21 2.08 9.54
C GLU A 73 -19.74 1.64 8.17
N PHE A 74 -18.85 1.49 7.19
CA PHE A 74 -19.18 0.96 5.88
C PHE A 74 -19.75 -0.47 5.96
N VAL A 75 -19.08 -1.36 6.71
CA VAL A 75 -19.50 -2.75 6.87
C VAL A 75 -20.85 -2.86 7.58
N GLU A 76 -21.08 -2.11 8.66
CA GLU A 76 -22.37 -2.13 9.36
C GLU A 76 -23.50 -1.59 8.48
N THR A 77 -23.24 -0.52 7.73
CA THR A 77 -24.21 0.03 6.77
C THR A 77 -24.54 -0.99 5.67
N ALA A 78 -23.52 -1.66 5.10
CA ALA A 78 -23.72 -2.67 4.07
C ALA A 78 -24.54 -3.86 4.59
N LYS A 79 -24.20 -4.40 5.78
CA LYS A 79 -24.91 -5.51 6.43
C LYS A 79 -26.40 -5.22 6.62
N ASN A 80 -26.72 -4.01 7.10
CA ASN A 80 -28.11 -3.60 7.35
C ASN A 80 -28.94 -3.40 6.07
N GLY A 81 -28.30 -3.30 4.91
CA GLY A 81 -28.93 -3.19 3.59
C GLY A 81 -29.24 -4.51 2.88
N GLY A 82 -28.89 -5.66 3.48
CA GLY A 82 -29.08 -6.99 2.86
C GLY A 82 -27.89 -7.40 1.99
N VAL A 83 -26.80 -7.87 2.62
CA VAL A 83 -25.67 -8.46 1.88
C VAL A 83 -26.00 -9.91 1.54
N GLU A 84 -26.20 -10.20 0.25
CA GLU A 84 -26.21 -11.59 -0.23
C GLU A 84 -24.79 -12.16 -0.16
N LYS A 85 -24.63 -13.25 0.60
CA LYS A 85 -23.35 -13.97 0.69
C LYS A 85 -23.25 -14.97 -0.45
N VAL A 86 -22.27 -14.78 -1.34
CA VAL A 86 -21.87 -15.81 -2.30
C VAL A 86 -20.79 -16.67 -1.64
N LEU A 87 -21.13 -17.93 -1.35
CA LEU A 87 -20.16 -18.95 -0.95
C LEU A 87 -19.52 -19.53 -2.23
N LEU A 88 -18.20 -19.36 -2.38
CA LEU A 88 -17.39 -19.98 -3.43
C LEU A 88 -16.62 -21.18 -2.87
#